data_AF-D0LQF0-F1
#
_entry.id   AF-D0LQF0-F1
#
_cell.length_a   1.000
_cell.length_b   1.000
_cell.length_c   1.000
_cell.angle_alpha   90.00
_cell.angle_beta   90.00
_cell.angle_gamma   90.00
#
_symmetry.space_group_name_H-M   'P 1'
#
loop_
_entity.id
_entity.type
_entity.pdbx_description
1 polymer ?
#
loop_
_entity_poly.entity_id
_entity_poly.type
_entity_poly.pdbx_seq_one_letter_code
_entity_poly.pdbx_strand_id
1 'polypeptide(L)'
;MLYRLITRVRVPFWAAPLSTLALASCTFSPSPLDPPANGPDGGGEIPDARPDARLDAGDGGAVLPDASIDAPIDAPIDAPDPGDLSCADWTFTPDIIECSELEPAPLDGLVLDDTDNAGYLYDTDSGELRDPQGVTSSPFSIARDVGLVGTRVIVVDSFTLQAGVTLRATGSRPLVIASWNDITIAGTIDVSSDRGQLSGAGANSGPGCDVGIGGDDSGGAGGGGGGGLGGQGGDSGAGSGSNGNAAGAGPALGLASDRLRGGCRGGQGGDGTGGRADGGDGGGALQLLARATLTLADTSVLDAGGAGGQGGRDDEGGGGGGGSGGVIAVQAETIVDNGVQVEVGGGGGGGGADSGGGNHDGDSGTDGGVGASGGAPGGAGDNSAGAGGNGGVLGSIDGSNGSNGGGGNGSGGGGGGGGAGITRSCQGDDGCGTFEDAQRPGLR
;
A
#
# COMPACT_ATOMS: atom_id res chain seq x y z
N MET A 1 29.90 -40.14 42.09
CA MET A 1 28.84 -40.57 43.02
C MET A 1 27.67 -39.62 42.84
N LEU A 2 26.82 -39.85 41.84
CA LEU A 2 25.61 -40.69 41.90
C LEU A 2 24.58 -40.12 42.90
N TYR A 3 23.52 -39.47 42.42
CA TYR A 3 22.14 -39.90 42.64
C TYR A 3 21.17 -39.21 41.66
N ARG A 4 20.36 -40.04 41.01
CA ARG A 4 19.27 -39.73 40.07
C ARG A 4 18.09 -39.07 40.79
N LEU A 5 17.39 -38.16 40.11
CA LEU A 5 15.94 -38.00 40.28
C LEU A 5 15.29 -37.79 38.90
N ILE A 6 14.47 -38.77 38.51
CA ILE A 6 13.67 -38.77 37.28
C ILE A 6 12.27 -38.33 37.69
N THR A 7 11.82 -37.17 37.22
CA THR A 7 10.44 -36.70 37.42
C THR A 7 9.65 -36.92 36.14
N ARG A 8 8.66 -37.81 36.22
CA ARG A 8 7.67 -38.08 35.15
C ARG A 8 6.72 -36.89 35.05
N VAL A 9 6.63 -36.27 33.88
CA VAL A 9 5.52 -35.35 33.53
C VAL A 9 4.55 -36.11 32.64
N ARG A 10 3.30 -36.21 33.09
CA ARG A 10 2.15 -36.75 32.36
C ARG A 10 1.63 -35.68 31.41
N VAL A 11 1.56 -36.00 30.12
CA VAL A 11 0.80 -35.21 29.13
C VAL A 11 -0.67 -35.68 29.12
N PRO A 12 -1.66 -34.78 29.25
CA PRO A 12 -3.05 -35.14 29.04
C PRO A 12 -3.39 -35.13 27.54
N PHE A 13 -3.84 -36.29 27.06
CA PHE A 13 -4.59 -36.46 25.82
C PHE A 13 -5.89 -35.66 25.90
N TRP A 14 -6.11 -34.72 24.98
CA TRP A 14 -7.44 -34.18 24.67
C TRP A 14 -7.79 -34.55 23.23
N ALA A 15 -8.95 -35.20 23.11
CA ALA A 15 -9.52 -35.68 21.86
C ALA A 15 -10.15 -34.51 21.08
N ALA A 16 -9.79 -34.38 19.81
CA ALA A 16 -10.47 -33.51 18.86
C ALA A 16 -11.77 -34.19 18.37
N PRO A 17 -12.91 -33.49 18.27
CA PRO A 17 -14.09 -34.03 17.61
C PRO A 17 -13.93 -33.98 16.09
N LEU A 18 -14.33 -35.07 15.44
CA LEU A 18 -14.46 -35.20 14.00
C LEU A 18 -15.44 -34.16 13.46
N SER A 19 -14.97 -33.28 12.59
CA SER A 19 -15.82 -32.48 11.70
C SER A 19 -15.75 -33.07 10.29
N THR A 20 -16.92 -33.46 9.83
CA THR A 20 -17.27 -34.05 8.53
C THR A 20 -16.73 -33.24 7.35
N LEU A 21 -15.88 -33.89 6.55
CA LEU A 21 -15.43 -33.45 5.24
C LEU A 21 -16.62 -33.55 4.25
N ALA A 22 -17.16 -32.42 3.80
CA ALA A 22 -18.09 -32.39 2.68
C ALA A 22 -17.28 -32.50 1.37
N LEU A 23 -17.34 -33.66 0.73
CA LEU A 23 -16.85 -33.89 -0.63
C LEU A 23 -17.72 -33.10 -1.61
N ALA A 24 -17.24 -31.94 -2.07
CA ALA A 24 -17.76 -31.31 -3.28
C ALA A 24 -17.17 -32.04 -4.49
N SER A 25 -18.00 -32.84 -5.16
CA SER A 25 -17.70 -33.51 -6.41
C SER A 25 -17.62 -32.49 -7.55
N CYS A 26 -16.43 -32.21 -8.06
CA CYS A 26 -16.25 -31.54 -9.35
C CYS A 26 -16.57 -32.52 -10.48
N THR A 27 -17.70 -32.34 -11.15
CA THR A 27 -18.01 -33.04 -12.41
C THR A 27 -17.32 -32.32 -13.57
N PHE A 28 -16.28 -32.95 -14.10
CA PHE A 28 -15.62 -32.60 -15.35
C PHE A 28 -16.53 -32.97 -16.53
N SER A 29 -16.90 -32.01 -17.37
CA SER A 29 -17.64 -32.25 -18.62
C SER A 29 -16.69 -32.08 -19.81
N PRO A 30 -16.31 -33.15 -20.52
CA PRO A 30 -15.42 -33.02 -21.66
C PRO A 30 -16.17 -33.06 -23.00
N SER A 31 -15.65 -32.24 -23.93
CA SER A 31 -15.59 -32.43 -25.40
C SER A 31 -16.79 -31.96 -26.24
N PRO A 32 -16.68 -31.89 -27.59
CA PRO A 32 -15.52 -31.65 -28.47
C PRO A 32 -15.84 -30.61 -29.58
N LEU A 33 -14.87 -30.33 -30.46
CA LEU A 33 -14.98 -30.26 -31.95
C LEU A 33 -14.34 -29.02 -32.59
N ASP A 34 -13.19 -29.27 -33.21
CA ASP A 34 -12.75 -28.76 -34.52
C ASP A 34 -12.43 -30.02 -35.37
N PRO A 35 -12.22 -29.98 -36.72
CA PRO A 35 -12.61 -29.04 -37.79
C PRO A 35 -13.22 -29.85 -38.99
N PRO A 36 -13.27 -29.39 -40.29
CA PRO A 36 -12.09 -29.25 -41.15
C PRO A 36 -12.13 -28.16 -42.26
N ALA A 37 -10.95 -27.83 -42.77
CA ALA A 37 -10.72 -27.18 -44.07
C ALA A 37 -10.96 -28.16 -45.25
N ASN A 38 -11.44 -27.63 -46.39
CA ASN A 38 -11.09 -27.97 -47.78
C ASN A 38 -12.19 -27.48 -48.76
N GLY A 39 -11.83 -26.63 -49.72
CA GLY A 39 -11.98 -26.95 -51.14
C GLY A 39 -12.46 -25.77 -52.01
N PRO A 40 -12.27 -25.84 -53.35
CA PRO A 40 -11.71 -24.75 -54.15
C PRO A 40 -12.60 -24.27 -55.32
N ASP A 41 -12.01 -23.42 -56.17
CA ASP A 41 -12.29 -23.17 -57.59
C ASP A 41 -13.29 -22.08 -58.03
N GLY A 42 -12.82 -21.29 -58.99
CA GLY A 42 -13.58 -20.33 -59.81
C GLY A 42 -12.79 -19.01 -59.95
N GLY A 43 -11.91 -18.81 -60.92
CA GLY A 43 -12.04 -19.14 -62.34
C GLY A 43 -12.43 -17.86 -63.09
N GLY A 44 -11.48 -17.24 -63.79
CA GLY A 44 -11.69 -16.01 -64.56
C GLY A 44 -10.45 -15.58 -65.34
N GLU A 45 -10.15 -16.30 -66.42
CA GLU A 45 -9.38 -15.81 -67.59
C GLU A 45 -10.11 -14.58 -68.20
N ILE A 46 -9.53 -13.66 -68.98
CA ILE A 46 -8.99 -13.73 -70.37
C ILE A 46 -8.24 -12.36 -70.68
N PRO A 47 -7.62 -12.08 -71.84
CA PRO A 47 -6.23 -12.36 -72.25
C PRO A 47 -5.38 -11.13 -72.74
N ASP A 48 -4.08 -11.40 -72.87
CA ASP A 48 -3.14 -11.08 -73.98
C ASP A 48 -3.27 -9.77 -74.80
N ALA A 49 -2.21 -8.95 -74.72
CA ALA A 49 -1.70 -8.17 -75.84
C ALA A 49 -0.19 -7.87 -75.65
N ARG A 50 0.65 -8.57 -76.41
CA ARG A 50 1.97 -8.11 -76.92
C ARG A 50 1.79 -6.81 -77.77
N PRO A 51 2.82 -6.06 -78.27
CA PRO A 51 4.21 -6.50 -78.52
C PRO A 51 5.37 -5.47 -78.38
N ASP A 52 6.59 -6.03 -78.46
CA ASP A 52 7.83 -5.59 -79.14
C ASP A 52 8.50 -4.23 -78.83
N ALA A 53 9.79 -4.24 -78.46
CA ALA A 53 10.90 -4.09 -79.42
C ALA A 53 12.28 -3.88 -78.76
N ARG A 54 13.20 -4.77 -79.17
CA ARG A 54 14.65 -4.60 -79.41
C ARG A 54 15.33 -3.28 -79.01
N LEU A 55 16.48 -3.39 -78.34
CA LEU A 55 17.71 -2.74 -78.76
C LEU A 55 18.94 -3.59 -78.38
N ASP A 56 19.95 -3.45 -79.25
CA ASP A 56 21.05 -4.34 -79.57
C ASP A 56 22.32 -4.05 -78.74
N ALA A 57 23.24 -5.01 -78.79
CA ALA A 57 24.52 -5.10 -78.10
C ALA A 57 25.61 -4.11 -78.59
N GLY A 58 26.61 -3.90 -77.74
CA GLY A 58 27.94 -3.36 -78.05
C GLY A 58 28.69 -3.07 -76.75
N ASP A 59 29.53 -3.98 -76.26
CA ASP A 59 30.95 -4.22 -76.59
C ASP A 59 31.89 -3.54 -75.55
N GLY A 60 32.92 -4.28 -75.14
CA GLY A 60 34.17 -3.71 -74.63
C GLY A 60 34.44 -3.74 -73.12
N GLY A 61 35.36 -4.62 -72.73
CA GLY A 61 36.55 -4.16 -71.98
C GLY A 61 36.54 -4.32 -70.46
N ALA A 62 37.32 -5.30 -70.00
CA ALA A 62 37.70 -5.50 -68.61
C ALA A 62 38.46 -4.29 -68.01
N VAL A 63 38.06 -3.87 -66.81
CA VAL A 63 38.94 -3.28 -65.78
C VAL A 63 38.40 -3.70 -64.42
N LEU A 64 39.16 -4.53 -63.69
CA LEU A 64 39.00 -4.68 -62.24
C LEU A 64 39.52 -3.41 -61.57
N PRO A 65 38.82 -2.91 -60.54
CA PRO A 65 39.52 -2.48 -59.35
C PRO A 65 39.08 -3.33 -58.16
N ASP A 66 40.09 -3.97 -57.60
CA ASP A 66 40.23 -4.34 -56.20
C ASP A 66 39.56 -3.28 -55.30
N ALA A 67 38.40 -3.62 -54.76
CA ALA A 67 37.79 -2.93 -53.64
C ALA A 67 37.92 -3.87 -52.46
N SER A 68 38.90 -3.59 -51.62
CA SER A 68 39.01 -4.13 -50.28
C SER A 68 37.68 -3.94 -49.54
N ILE A 69 37.01 -5.04 -49.24
CA ILE A 69 36.01 -5.07 -48.18
C ILE A 69 36.81 -5.12 -46.87
N ASP A 70 37.37 -3.97 -46.50
CA ASP A 70 37.74 -3.67 -45.12
C ASP A 70 36.49 -3.08 -44.45
N ALA A 71 35.51 -3.94 -44.17
CA ALA A 71 34.55 -3.62 -43.14
C ALA A 71 35.28 -3.81 -41.80
N PRO A 72 35.43 -2.78 -40.96
CA PRO A 72 35.89 -3.00 -39.60
C PRO A 72 34.81 -3.83 -38.89
N ILE A 73 35.07 -5.12 -38.72
CA ILE A 73 34.54 -5.87 -37.58
C ILE A 73 35.28 -5.28 -36.38
N ASP A 74 34.72 -4.20 -35.85
CA ASP A 74 34.97 -3.64 -34.51
C ASP A 74 33.95 -2.50 -34.30
N ALA A 75 32.68 -2.77 -34.61
CA ALA A 75 31.63 -2.07 -33.87
C ALA A 75 31.73 -2.62 -32.44
N PRO A 76 31.97 -1.79 -31.41
CA PRO A 76 31.76 -2.25 -30.05
C PRO A 76 30.35 -2.84 -29.98
N ILE A 77 30.18 -3.93 -29.24
CA ILE A 77 28.84 -4.33 -28.79
C ILE A 77 28.26 -3.08 -28.14
N ASP A 78 27.35 -2.41 -28.84
CA ASP A 78 26.61 -1.29 -28.28
C ASP A 78 25.98 -1.84 -27.00
N ALA A 79 26.23 -1.17 -25.89
CA ALA A 79 25.35 -1.31 -24.75
C ALA A 79 23.93 -1.07 -25.30
N PRO A 80 22.93 -1.89 -24.90
CA PRO A 80 21.56 -1.69 -25.36
C PRO A 80 21.22 -0.20 -25.24
N ASP A 81 20.79 0.42 -26.35
CA ASP A 81 20.35 1.80 -26.29
C ASP A 81 19.26 1.88 -25.20
N PRO A 82 19.30 2.84 -24.26
CA PRO A 82 18.34 2.92 -23.16
C PRO A 82 16.86 3.03 -23.60
N GLY A 83 16.59 3.12 -24.91
CA GLY A 83 15.25 3.03 -25.51
C GLY A 83 14.79 1.64 -25.94
N ASP A 84 15.61 0.59 -25.83
CA ASP A 84 15.25 -0.79 -26.22
C ASP A 84 14.80 -1.66 -25.03
N LEU A 85 14.74 -1.09 -23.82
CA LEU A 85 14.24 -1.82 -22.66
C LEU A 85 12.73 -2.08 -22.79
N SER A 86 12.36 -3.34 -22.61
CA SER A 86 11.00 -3.84 -22.75
C SER A 86 10.64 -4.78 -21.62
N CYS A 87 9.37 -5.18 -21.55
CA CYS A 87 8.93 -6.15 -20.56
C CYS A 87 9.61 -7.50 -20.61
N ALA A 88 10.27 -7.84 -21.73
CA ALA A 88 11.09 -9.05 -21.81
C ALA A 88 12.36 -8.98 -20.95
N ASP A 89 12.78 -7.78 -20.53
CA ASP A 89 13.99 -7.57 -19.73
C ASP A 89 13.75 -7.69 -18.22
N TRP A 90 12.49 -7.81 -17.79
CA TRP A 90 12.16 -8.15 -16.41
C TRP A 90 12.36 -9.66 -16.21
N THR A 91 13.21 -10.02 -15.24
CA THR A 91 13.51 -11.41 -14.87
C THR A 91 12.42 -12.06 -14.01
N PHE A 92 11.46 -11.26 -13.56
CA PHE A 92 10.34 -11.65 -12.73
C PHE A 92 9.05 -10.97 -13.20
N THR A 93 7.90 -11.43 -12.72
CA THR A 93 6.62 -10.79 -13.03
C THR A 93 6.25 -9.77 -11.94
N PRO A 94 6.14 -8.47 -12.27
CA PRO A 94 5.58 -7.48 -11.36
C PRO A 94 4.20 -7.91 -10.83
N ASP A 95 4.01 -7.90 -9.51
CA ASP A 95 2.85 -8.54 -8.85
C ASP A 95 1.60 -7.62 -8.87
N ILE A 96 1.78 -6.33 -8.60
CA ILE A 96 0.69 -5.35 -8.41
C ILE A 96 0.40 -4.51 -9.67
N ILE A 97 1.43 -4.23 -10.48
CA ILE A 97 1.33 -3.45 -11.72
C ILE A 97 1.83 -4.33 -12.85
N GLU A 98 1.12 -4.41 -13.96
CA GLU A 98 1.62 -5.18 -15.11
C GLU A 98 2.75 -4.43 -15.81
N CYS A 99 3.80 -5.14 -16.22
CA CYS A 99 4.94 -4.49 -16.88
C CYS A 99 4.53 -3.71 -18.13
N SER A 100 3.53 -4.20 -18.89
CA SER A 100 3.03 -3.53 -20.10
C SER A 100 2.56 -2.09 -19.82
N GLU A 101 2.24 -1.77 -18.57
CA GLU A 101 1.81 -0.45 -18.13
C GLU A 101 2.98 0.52 -17.89
N LEU A 102 4.20 0.00 -17.77
CA LEU A 102 5.46 0.71 -17.54
C LEU A 102 6.17 1.13 -18.84
N GLU A 103 5.67 0.68 -20.00
CA GLU A 103 6.24 1.01 -21.30
C GLU A 103 5.68 2.34 -21.87
N PRO A 104 6.49 3.09 -22.64
CA PRO A 104 7.89 2.84 -22.96
C PRO A 104 8.83 3.16 -21.78
N ALA A 105 9.99 2.51 -21.74
CA ALA A 105 11.02 2.79 -20.73
C ALA A 105 11.46 4.27 -20.81
N PRO A 106 11.40 5.02 -19.70
CA PRO A 106 11.87 6.40 -19.64
C PRO A 106 13.39 6.44 -19.65
N LEU A 107 13.95 7.51 -20.23
CA LEU A 107 15.39 7.64 -20.43
C LEU A 107 16.12 8.32 -19.26
N ASP A 108 15.37 8.96 -18.35
CA ASP A 108 15.93 9.79 -17.29
C ASP A 108 15.68 9.19 -15.90
N GLY A 109 16.70 9.26 -15.04
CA GLY A 109 16.57 8.98 -13.62
C GLY A 109 16.00 10.16 -12.84
N LEU A 110 15.40 9.88 -11.68
CA LEU A 110 14.91 10.88 -10.74
C LEU A 110 15.75 10.83 -9.45
N VAL A 111 16.41 11.94 -9.13
CA VAL A 111 17.22 12.11 -7.93
C VAL A 111 16.58 13.19 -7.05
N LEU A 112 16.31 12.84 -5.81
CA LEU A 112 15.82 13.75 -4.76
C LEU A 112 16.93 13.88 -3.72
N ASP A 113 17.66 15.00 -3.75
CA ASP A 113 18.89 15.22 -2.99
C ASP A 113 18.92 16.53 -2.19
N ASP A 114 17.84 17.30 -2.20
CA ASP A 114 17.80 18.55 -1.46
C ASP A 114 17.64 18.33 0.05
N THR A 115 18.73 18.53 0.77
CA THR A 115 18.82 18.38 2.23
C THR A 115 18.40 19.63 3.01
N ASP A 116 17.99 20.73 2.37
CA ASP A 116 17.71 22.02 3.02
C ASP A 116 16.31 22.12 3.69
N ASN A 117 15.78 20.96 4.14
CA ASN A 117 14.79 20.82 5.22
C ASN A 117 13.29 21.12 4.94
N ALA A 118 12.85 21.16 3.69
CA ALA A 118 11.42 21.11 3.38
C ALA A 118 11.16 19.99 2.37
N GLY A 119 10.98 18.75 2.82
CA GLY A 119 10.85 17.57 1.95
C GLY A 119 9.94 17.76 0.73
N TYR A 120 10.18 16.97 -0.31
CA TYR A 120 9.39 16.97 -1.55
C TYR A 120 7.94 16.57 -1.27
N LEU A 121 6.99 17.26 -1.89
CA LEU A 121 5.58 16.87 -1.88
C LEU A 121 5.17 16.36 -3.26
N TYR A 122 4.62 15.16 -3.31
CA TYR A 122 4.04 14.59 -4.52
C TYR A 122 2.52 14.46 -4.39
N ASP A 123 1.80 15.09 -5.32
CA ASP A 123 0.35 14.95 -5.43
C ASP A 123 0.02 13.84 -6.44
N THR A 124 -0.54 12.75 -5.93
CA THR A 124 -0.90 11.57 -6.72
C THR A 124 -2.10 11.80 -7.65
N ASP A 125 -2.92 12.83 -7.40
CA ASP A 125 -4.07 13.17 -8.23
C ASP A 125 -3.64 13.99 -9.45
N SER A 126 -2.77 14.98 -9.25
CA SER A 126 -2.24 15.81 -10.34
C SER A 126 -1.01 15.21 -11.04
N GLY A 127 -0.20 14.43 -10.31
CA GLY A 127 1.12 13.96 -10.75
C GLY A 127 2.23 15.00 -10.59
N GLU A 128 1.99 16.08 -9.85
CA GLU A 128 2.96 17.15 -9.62
C GLU A 128 3.87 16.85 -8.43
N LEU A 129 5.18 17.02 -8.65
CA LEU A 129 6.23 17.00 -7.63
C LEU A 129 6.64 18.43 -7.30
N ARG A 130 6.44 18.85 -6.07
CA ARG A 130 6.89 20.14 -5.55
C ARG A 130 8.15 19.97 -4.72
N ASP A 131 9.17 20.74 -5.06
CA ASP A 131 10.44 20.77 -4.34
C ASP A 131 10.36 21.62 -3.04
N PRO A 132 11.40 21.60 -2.19
CA PRO A 132 11.48 22.39 -0.97
C PRO A 132 11.29 23.90 -1.16
N GLN A 133 11.65 24.43 -2.33
CA GLN A 133 11.57 25.83 -2.72
C GLN A 133 10.18 26.20 -3.28
N GLY A 134 9.29 25.23 -3.41
CA GLY A 134 7.95 25.40 -3.96
C GLY A 134 7.89 25.38 -5.48
N VAL A 135 8.98 25.03 -6.16
CA VAL A 135 9.00 24.83 -7.61
C VAL A 135 8.32 23.50 -7.91
N THR A 136 7.35 23.54 -8.83
CA THR A 136 6.65 22.36 -9.29
C THR A 136 7.30 21.80 -10.55
N SER A 137 7.42 20.49 -10.58
CA SER A 137 7.86 19.69 -11.72
C SER A 137 6.87 18.56 -11.92
N SER A 138 6.79 18.05 -13.14
CA SER A 138 5.97 16.89 -13.48
C SER A 138 6.92 15.77 -13.91
N PRO A 139 7.48 14.99 -12.96
CA PRO A 139 8.23 13.80 -13.34
C PRO A 139 7.34 12.93 -14.21
N PHE A 140 7.95 12.18 -15.14
CA PHE A 140 7.17 11.30 -16.00
C PHE A 140 6.37 10.34 -15.12
N SER A 141 5.06 10.56 -15.11
CA SER A 141 4.15 9.82 -14.26
C SER A 141 2.86 9.57 -15.00
N ILE A 142 2.30 8.42 -14.70
CA ILE A 142 1.19 7.84 -15.39
C ILE A 142 0.09 7.65 -14.35
N ALA A 143 -1.04 8.33 -14.54
CA ALA A 143 -2.25 8.01 -13.82
C ALA A 143 -2.88 6.78 -14.49
N ARG A 144 -3.15 5.75 -13.70
CA ARG A 144 -3.90 4.60 -14.15
C ARG A 144 -5.15 4.47 -13.29
N ASP A 145 -6.27 4.17 -13.93
CA ASP A 145 -7.50 3.80 -13.22
C ASP A 145 -7.56 2.26 -13.18
N VAL A 146 -6.57 1.64 -12.53
CA VAL A 146 -6.53 0.18 -12.31
C VAL A 146 -7.18 -0.09 -10.95
N GLY A 147 -8.10 -1.07 -10.92
CA GLY A 147 -8.91 -1.36 -9.74
C GLY A 147 -10.00 -0.31 -9.46
N LEU A 148 -10.58 -0.32 -8.24
CA LEU A 148 -11.69 0.57 -7.86
C LEU A 148 -11.22 1.98 -7.41
N VAL A 149 -9.92 2.18 -7.22
CA VAL A 149 -9.35 3.39 -6.60
C VAL A 149 -8.37 4.13 -7.52
N GLY A 150 -7.94 3.52 -8.63
CA GLY A 150 -6.86 4.03 -9.47
C GLY A 150 -5.52 4.06 -8.74
N THR A 151 -4.41 4.14 -9.46
CA THR A 151 -3.04 4.18 -8.92
C THR A 151 -2.23 5.21 -9.70
N ARG A 152 -1.30 5.90 -9.03
CA ARG A 152 -0.35 6.79 -9.68
C ARG A 152 1.01 6.12 -9.75
N VAL A 153 1.56 6.02 -10.96
CA VAL A 153 2.86 5.39 -11.20
C VAL A 153 3.85 6.44 -11.66
N ILE A 154 4.95 6.61 -10.92
CA ILE A 154 6.13 7.31 -11.39
C ILE A 154 7.00 6.26 -12.08
N VAL A 155 7.30 6.46 -13.37
CA VAL A 155 8.17 5.55 -14.13
C VAL A 155 9.47 6.29 -14.42
N VAL A 156 10.59 5.72 -14.04
CA VAL A 156 11.93 6.33 -14.18
C VAL A 156 12.97 5.31 -14.63
N ASP A 157 14.10 5.78 -15.16
CA ASP A 157 15.24 4.89 -15.42
C ASP A 157 15.80 4.37 -14.09
N SER A 158 16.13 5.29 -13.19
CA SER A 158 16.60 5.03 -11.83
C SER A 158 15.93 5.99 -10.83
N PHE A 159 15.76 5.58 -9.57
CA PHE A 159 15.27 6.45 -8.51
C PHE A 159 16.26 6.52 -7.35
N THR A 160 16.60 7.73 -6.91
CA THR A 160 17.44 7.94 -5.73
C THR A 160 16.79 8.95 -4.78
N LEU A 161 16.59 8.54 -3.53
CA LEU A 161 16.19 9.43 -2.43
C LEU A 161 17.33 9.49 -1.41
N GLN A 162 17.99 10.65 -1.30
CA GLN A 162 19.16 10.79 -0.41
C GLN A 162 18.78 10.81 1.08
N ALA A 163 19.78 10.53 1.92
CA ALA A 163 19.64 10.56 3.37
C ALA A 163 19.24 11.96 3.86
N GLY A 164 18.30 12.01 4.80
CA GLY A 164 17.75 13.26 5.33
C GLY A 164 16.72 13.95 4.43
N VAL A 165 16.44 13.41 3.24
CA VAL A 165 15.38 13.91 2.35
C VAL A 165 14.09 13.15 2.62
N THR A 166 12.97 13.87 2.69
CA THR A 166 11.62 13.30 2.79
C THR A 166 10.88 13.49 1.48
N LEU A 167 10.25 12.43 0.96
CA LEU A 167 9.22 12.49 -0.08
C LEU A 167 7.86 12.18 0.56
N ARG A 168 7.04 13.21 0.78
CA ARG A 168 5.65 13.06 1.22
C ARG A 168 4.75 12.91 -0.01
N ALA A 169 3.91 11.88 -0.06
CA ALA A 169 2.94 11.70 -1.12
C ALA A 169 1.51 11.66 -0.59
N THR A 170 0.64 12.45 -1.22
CA THR A 170 -0.77 12.65 -0.82
C THR A 170 -1.68 12.55 -2.04
N GLY A 171 -2.98 12.37 -1.80
CA GLY A 171 -4.02 12.35 -2.83
C GLY A 171 -4.80 11.05 -2.86
N SER A 172 -5.80 10.97 -3.72
CA SER A 172 -6.77 9.86 -3.70
C SER A 172 -6.24 8.54 -4.26
N ARG A 173 -5.05 8.53 -4.86
CA ARG A 173 -4.46 7.37 -5.56
C ARG A 173 -3.23 6.85 -4.79
N PRO A 174 -3.09 5.53 -4.58
CA PRO A 174 -1.84 4.93 -4.14
C PRO A 174 -0.67 5.30 -5.05
N LEU A 175 0.53 5.33 -4.47
CA LEU A 175 1.77 5.65 -5.19
C LEU A 175 2.55 4.38 -5.54
N VAL A 176 2.97 4.28 -6.79
CA VAL A 176 3.99 3.33 -7.22
C VAL A 176 5.17 4.08 -7.81
N ILE A 177 6.37 3.71 -7.39
CA ILE A 177 7.62 4.16 -8.01
C ILE A 177 8.24 2.95 -8.69
N ALA A 178 8.19 2.96 -10.02
CA ALA A 178 8.71 1.90 -10.88
C ALA A 178 9.99 2.39 -11.58
N SER A 179 11.06 1.61 -11.42
CA SER A 179 12.35 1.88 -12.04
C SER A 179 12.75 0.75 -12.97
N TRP A 180 13.20 1.12 -14.16
CA TRP A 180 13.77 0.20 -15.13
C TRP A 180 15.20 -0.23 -14.79
N ASN A 181 15.86 0.37 -13.80
CA ASN A 181 17.15 -0.07 -13.28
C ASN A 181 17.07 -0.21 -11.76
N ASP A 182 17.78 0.66 -11.05
CA ASP A 182 17.94 0.58 -9.60
C ASP A 182 17.10 1.64 -8.88
N ILE A 183 16.59 1.26 -7.71
CA ILE A 183 16.03 2.16 -6.72
C ILE A 183 16.97 2.18 -5.51
N THR A 184 17.39 3.37 -5.10
CA THR A 184 18.15 3.59 -3.86
C THR A 184 17.40 4.54 -2.95
N ILE A 185 16.99 4.03 -1.78
CA ILE A 185 16.38 4.83 -0.72
C ILE A 185 17.38 4.94 0.42
N ALA A 186 17.69 6.16 0.82
CA ALA A 186 18.39 6.47 2.07
C ALA A 186 17.61 7.49 2.95
N GLY A 187 16.59 8.13 2.39
CA GLY A 187 15.70 9.07 3.08
C GLY A 187 14.37 8.46 3.53
N THR A 188 13.37 9.32 3.71
CA THR A 188 12.01 8.94 4.14
C THR A 188 11.03 9.04 2.98
N ILE A 189 10.30 7.96 2.68
CA ILE A 189 9.08 8.04 1.88
C ILE A 189 7.89 7.96 2.82
N ASP A 190 7.05 8.98 2.78
CA ASP A 190 5.93 9.15 3.69
C ASP A 190 4.62 9.20 2.88
N VAL A 191 3.84 8.14 3.00
CA VAL A 191 2.46 8.02 2.51
C VAL A 191 1.48 7.88 3.67
N SER A 192 1.86 8.26 4.89
CA SER A 192 1.01 8.17 6.08
C SER A 192 -0.13 9.21 6.06
N SER A 193 -1.09 9.03 6.94
CA SER A 193 -2.11 10.03 7.25
C SER A 193 -1.90 10.53 8.68
N ASP A 194 -1.95 11.85 8.87
CA ASP A 194 -1.82 12.49 10.18
C ASP A 194 -3.10 13.24 10.54
N ARG A 195 -3.45 13.24 11.83
CA ARG A 195 -4.69 13.87 12.29
C ARG A 195 -4.70 15.36 11.96
N GLY A 196 -5.72 15.78 11.21
CA GLY A 196 -5.92 17.19 10.83
C GLY A 196 -5.00 17.68 9.72
N GLN A 197 -4.28 16.79 9.04
CA GLN A 197 -3.49 17.08 7.85
C GLN A 197 -4.08 16.40 6.61
N LEU A 198 -3.36 16.49 5.48
CA LEU A 198 -3.71 15.78 4.26
C LEU A 198 -3.50 14.27 4.46
N SER A 199 -4.51 13.51 4.06
CA SER A 199 -4.42 12.05 4.04
C SER A 199 -3.32 11.58 3.08
N GLY A 200 -2.68 10.47 3.42
CA GLY A 200 -1.65 9.85 2.61
C GLY A 200 -2.14 9.36 1.25
N ALA A 201 -1.21 9.13 0.34
CA ALA A 201 -1.49 8.64 -1.02
C ALA A 201 -2.39 7.39 -1.02
N GLY A 202 -3.61 7.51 -1.53
CA GLY A 202 -4.56 6.40 -1.60
C GLY A 202 -5.21 6.00 -0.27
N ALA A 203 -5.12 6.83 0.75
CA ALA A 203 -5.80 6.66 2.03
C ALA A 203 -7.33 6.55 1.86
N ASN A 204 -7.99 5.94 2.84
CA ASN A 204 -9.45 5.82 2.93
C ASN A 204 -10.09 5.09 1.72
N SER A 205 -9.38 4.11 1.17
CA SER A 205 -9.71 3.57 -0.16
C SER A 205 -10.83 2.54 -0.17
N GLY A 206 -11.89 2.84 -0.94
CA GLY A 206 -12.76 1.83 -1.56
C GLY A 206 -13.82 1.13 -0.67
N PRO A 207 -14.62 0.23 -1.28
CA PRO A 207 -15.65 -0.52 -0.58
C PRO A 207 -15.05 -1.53 0.41
N GLY A 208 -15.77 -1.81 1.50
CA GLY A 208 -15.33 -2.70 2.57
C GLY A 208 -14.69 -2.00 3.76
N CYS A 209 -14.43 -0.68 3.68
CA CYS A 209 -14.11 0.16 4.82
C CYS A 209 -15.32 0.51 5.69
N ASP A 210 -16.26 -0.43 5.84
CA ASP A 210 -17.45 -0.20 6.64
C ASP A 210 -17.06 -0.20 8.12
N VAL A 211 -17.15 0.96 8.77
CA VAL A 211 -16.85 1.14 10.18
C VAL A 211 -18.08 1.71 10.88
N GLY A 212 -18.37 1.23 12.09
CA GLY A 212 -19.50 1.71 12.86
C GLY A 212 -19.33 3.16 13.32
N ILE A 213 -20.43 3.91 13.33
CA ILE A 213 -20.53 5.24 13.95
C ILE A 213 -21.17 5.07 15.34
N GLY A 214 -20.64 5.78 16.34
CA GLY A 214 -21.18 5.75 17.69
C GLY A 214 -22.62 6.25 17.78
N GLY A 215 -23.39 5.72 18.73
CA GLY A 215 -24.76 6.18 18.96
C GLY A 215 -24.81 7.58 19.57
N ASP A 216 -25.62 8.47 19.01
CA ASP A 216 -25.84 9.82 19.55
C ASP A 216 -26.71 9.75 20.83
N ASP A 217 -26.30 10.45 21.89
CA ASP A 217 -27.09 10.58 23.13
C ASP A 217 -26.54 11.72 24.00
N SER A 218 -27.41 12.69 24.35
CA SER A 218 -27.06 13.83 25.22
C SER A 218 -26.85 13.46 26.70
N GLY A 219 -26.94 12.17 27.05
CA GLY A 219 -26.63 11.60 28.35
C GLY A 219 -25.39 10.69 28.32
N GLY A 220 -24.60 10.75 27.25
CA GLY A 220 -23.35 10.01 27.05
C GLY A 220 -23.41 9.24 25.73
N ALA A 221 -22.77 9.78 24.68
CA ALA A 221 -22.75 9.19 23.36
C ALA A 221 -21.70 8.06 23.23
N GLY A 222 -21.92 7.13 22.29
CA GLY A 222 -20.98 6.03 22.03
C GLY A 222 -19.76 6.46 21.20
N GLY A 223 -18.63 5.77 21.32
CA GLY A 223 -17.45 6.02 20.49
C GLY A 223 -17.58 5.48 19.07
N GLY A 224 -16.66 5.87 18.18
CA GLY A 224 -16.53 5.35 16.82
C GLY A 224 -15.61 4.13 16.74
N GLY A 225 -15.93 3.16 15.88
CA GLY A 225 -15.09 1.97 15.69
C GLY A 225 -13.76 2.30 14.99
N GLY A 226 -12.72 1.50 15.19
CA GLY A 226 -11.45 1.67 14.50
C GLY A 226 -11.49 1.17 13.05
N GLY A 227 -10.69 1.78 12.16
CA GLY A 227 -10.51 1.32 10.78
C GLY A 227 -9.74 0.00 10.70
N GLY A 228 -10.00 -0.79 9.66
CA GLY A 228 -9.33 -2.09 9.44
C GLY A 228 -8.68 -2.24 8.06
N LEU A 229 -7.45 -2.74 8.07
CA LEU A 229 -6.65 -3.22 6.93
C LEU A 229 -5.55 -4.07 7.55
N GLY A 230 -5.24 -5.25 7.02
CA GLY A 230 -4.25 -6.17 7.61
C GLY A 230 -4.77 -6.78 8.91
N GLY A 231 -4.80 -5.97 9.98
CA GLY A 231 -5.53 -6.25 11.21
C GLY A 231 -6.94 -5.66 11.24
N GLN A 232 -7.76 -6.19 12.14
CA GLN A 232 -9.09 -5.65 12.45
C GLN A 232 -8.94 -4.34 13.23
N GLY A 233 -9.87 -3.40 13.07
CA GLY A 233 -9.98 -2.28 14.01
C GLY A 233 -10.46 -2.73 15.40
N GLY A 234 -10.39 -1.85 16.37
CA GLY A 234 -11.01 -2.03 17.68
C GLY A 234 -12.49 -1.62 17.67
N ASP A 235 -13.31 -2.32 18.45
CA ASP A 235 -14.67 -1.84 18.76
C ASP A 235 -14.58 -0.56 19.60
N SER A 236 -15.60 0.27 19.56
CA SER A 236 -15.69 1.42 20.46
C SER A 236 -16.27 1.05 21.83
N GLY A 237 -16.17 1.98 22.77
CA GLY A 237 -16.94 1.94 24.01
C GLY A 237 -18.33 2.56 23.87
N ALA A 238 -19.29 2.04 24.62
CA ALA A 238 -20.59 2.66 24.80
C ALA A 238 -20.49 3.87 25.74
N GLY A 239 -21.30 4.90 25.51
CA GLY A 239 -21.53 5.98 26.47
C GLY A 239 -22.53 5.57 27.55
N SER A 240 -22.68 6.41 28.58
CA SER A 240 -23.63 6.17 29.67
C SER A 240 -25.10 6.39 29.28
N GLY A 241 -25.35 7.05 28.13
CA GLY A 241 -26.68 7.34 27.62
C GLY A 241 -27.42 6.09 27.17
N SER A 242 -28.75 6.11 27.21
CA SER A 242 -29.57 4.95 26.83
C SER A 242 -29.48 4.62 25.33
N ASN A 243 -29.07 5.59 24.51
CA ASN A 243 -28.84 5.44 23.08
C ASN A 243 -27.34 5.55 22.72
N GLY A 244 -26.44 5.68 23.71
CA GLY A 244 -24.99 5.78 23.55
C GLY A 244 -24.33 4.45 23.18
N ASN A 245 -24.88 3.73 22.20
CA ASN A 245 -24.41 2.40 21.84
C ASN A 245 -23.01 2.44 21.21
N ALA A 246 -22.20 1.43 21.52
CA ALA A 246 -20.91 1.20 20.88
C ALA A 246 -21.10 0.89 19.38
N ALA A 247 -20.24 1.51 18.56
CA ALA A 247 -19.94 1.11 17.19
C ALA A 247 -19.03 -0.13 17.12
N GLY A 248 -19.27 -0.96 16.11
CA GLY A 248 -18.39 -2.08 15.76
C GLY A 248 -17.16 -1.67 14.95
N ALA A 249 -16.10 -2.46 15.09
CA ALA A 249 -14.84 -2.35 14.38
C ALA A 249 -14.94 -2.50 12.85
N GLY A 250 -14.02 -1.85 12.14
CA GLY A 250 -13.75 -2.13 10.73
C GLY A 250 -13.09 -3.51 10.53
N PRO A 251 -13.44 -4.24 9.46
CA PRO A 251 -12.94 -5.59 9.22
C PRO A 251 -11.45 -5.62 8.83
N ALA A 252 -10.78 -6.73 9.12
CA ALA A 252 -9.44 -7.00 8.60
C ALA A 252 -9.49 -7.23 7.08
N LEU A 253 -9.18 -6.20 6.30
CA LEU A 253 -9.11 -6.30 4.84
C LEU A 253 -7.73 -6.78 4.38
N GLY A 254 -7.69 -7.76 3.49
CA GLY A 254 -6.45 -8.24 2.88
C GLY A 254 -6.00 -7.42 1.67
N LEU A 255 -4.79 -7.70 1.19
CA LEU A 255 -4.28 -7.24 -0.11
C LEU A 255 -4.59 -8.30 -1.18
N ALA A 256 -5.41 -7.95 -2.18
CA ALA A 256 -5.52 -8.78 -3.39
C ALA A 256 -4.28 -8.52 -4.26
N SER A 257 -3.81 -9.55 -4.96
CA SER A 257 -2.56 -9.49 -5.76
C SER A 257 -2.60 -8.38 -6.83
N ASP A 258 -3.78 -8.02 -7.31
CA ASP A 258 -3.98 -7.07 -8.42
C ASP A 258 -4.25 -5.61 -7.98
N ARG A 259 -4.21 -5.30 -6.68
CA ARG A 259 -4.69 -3.99 -6.17
C ARG A 259 -3.87 -3.47 -5.01
N LEU A 260 -3.16 -2.38 -5.27
CA LEU A 260 -2.67 -1.49 -4.22
C LEU A 260 -3.83 -0.67 -3.66
N ARG A 261 -3.93 -0.56 -2.33
CA ARG A 261 -4.97 0.22 -1.66
C ARG A 261 -4.46 0.75 -0.33
N GLY A 262 -4.87 1.95 0.08
CA GLY A 262 -4.60 2.44 1.43
C GLY A 262 -5.53 1.85 2.48
N GLY A 263 -5.29 2.26 3.73
CA GLY A 263 -6.08 1.92 4.90
C GLY A 263 -7.50 2.48 4.90
N CYS A 264 -8.29 2.03 5.86
CA CYS A 264 -9.64 2.50 6.11
C CYS A 264 -9.69 3.55 7.20
N ARG A 265 -10.59 4.51 7.03
CA ARG A 265 -10.92 5.53 8.03
C ARG A 265 -11.56 4.88 9.26
N GLY A 266 -11.27 5.43 10.44
CA GLY A 266 -12.05 5.17 11.65
C GLY A 266 -13.45 5.76 11.59
N GLY A 267 -14.36 5.21 12.38
CA GLY A 267 -15.73 5.68 12.53
C GLY A 267 -15.80 6.96 13.35
N GLN A 268 -16.83 7.77 13.08
CA GLN A 268 -17.13 8.93 13.91
C GLN A 268 -17.66 8.52 15.28
N GLY A 269 -17.34 9.30 16.31
CA GLY A 269 -18.03 9.22 17.60
C GLY A 269 -19.48 9.69 17.48
N GLY A 270 -20.32 9.31 18.44
CA GLY A 270 -21.68 9.80 18.57
C GLY A 270 -21.72 11.24 19.09
N ASP A 271 -22.76 11.97 18.71
CA ASP A 271 -23.03 13.33 19.16
C ASP A 271 -23.66 13.31 20.57
N GLY A 272 -23.00 13.95 21.52
CA GLY A 272 -23.57 14.26 22.84
C GLY A 272 -24.39 15.54 22.75
N THR A 273 -23.69 16.67 22.64
CA THR A 273 -24.29 18.00 22.37
C THR A 273 -23.42 18.92 21.49
N GLY A 274 -22.16 18.56 21.25
CA GLY A 274 -21.14 19.36 20.55
C GLY A 274 -20.87 18.98 19.09
N GLY A 275 -21.63 18.04 18.56
CA GLY A 275 -21.34 17.39 17.29
C GLY A 275 -20.42 16.19 17.44
N ARG A 276 -20.22 15.48 16.32
CA ARG A 276 -19.46 14.23 16.29
C ARG A 276 -17.96 14.47 16.24
N ALA A 277 -17.20 13.67 16.97
CA ALA A 277 -15.75 13.56 16.82
C ALA A 277 -15.42 12.78 15.53
N ASP A 278 -14.51 13.32 14.72
CA ASP A 278 -14.10 12.63 13.49
C ASP A 278 -13.23 11.41 13.81
N GLY A 279 -13.43 10.33 13.06
CA GLY A 279 -12.48 9.23 13.01
C GLY A 279 -11.23 9.61 12.20
N GLY A 280 -10.11 9.01 12.55
CA GLY A 280 -8.81 9.19 11.89
C GLY A 280 -8.78 8.57 10.50
N ASP A 281 -8.08 9.22 9.57
CA ASP A 281 -7.84 8.71 8.23
C ASP A 281 -6.96 7.45 8.23
N GLY A 282 -7.25 6.50 7.35
CA GLY A 282 -6.37 5.35 7.12
C GLY A 282 -5.05 5.77 6.48
N GLY A 283 -4.00 4.98 6.65
CA GLY A 283 -2.71 5.21 6.01
C GLY A 283 -2.77 5.07 4.48
N GLY A 284 -1.82 5.66 3.76
CA GLY A 284 -1.73 5.53 2.31
C GLY A 284 -1.13 4.21 1.85
N ALA A 285 -0.75 4.14 0.58
CA ALA A 285 -0.15 2.95 0.02
C ALA A 285 0.98 3.27 -0.96
N LEU A 286 2.07 2.53 -0.81
CA LEU A 286 3.31 2.65 -1.56
C LEU A 286 3.70 1.29 -2.14
N GLN A 287 4.11 1.29 -3.41
CA GLN A 287 4.93 0.22 -3.97
C GLN A 287 6.24 0.77 -4.52
N LEU A 288 7.35 0.10 -4.19
CA LEU A 288 8.63 0.29 -4.88
C LEU A 288 8.87 -0.93 -5.78
N LEU A 289 9.09 -0.69 -7.07
CA LEU A 289 9.31 -1.73 -8.06
C LEU A 289 10.60 -1.42 -8.84
N ALA A 290 11.67 -2.16 -8.60
CA ALA A 290 12.93 -2.00 -9.32
C ALA A 290 13.20 -3.22 -10.20
N ARG A 291 13.52 -3.02 -11.48
CA ARG A 291 13.87 -4.15 -12.35
C ARG A 291 15.12 -4.87 -11.86
N ALA A 292 16.15 -4.13 -11.45
CA ALA A 292 17.44 -4.68 -11.04
C ALA A 292 17.58 -4.73 -9.52
N THR A 293 18.06 -3.65 -8.90
CA THR A 293 18.34 -3.62 -7.46
C THR A 293 17.46 -2.61 -6.74
N LEU A 294 16.83 -3.04 -5.64
CA LEU A 294 16.26 -2.13 -4.64
C LEU A 294 17.18 -2.12 -3.42
N THR A 295 17.83 -0.98 -3.18
CA THR A 295 18.66 -0.76 -1.99
C THR A 295 17.91 0.11 -0.99
N LEU A 296 17.74 -0.42 0.22
CA LEU A 296 17.23 0.31 1.37
C LEU A 296 18.38 0.50 2.37
N ALA A 297 18.83 1.73 2.56
CA ALA A 297 19.85 2.07 3.54
C ALA A 297 19.34 1.90 4.99
N ASP A 298 20.26 1.94 5.95
CA ASP A 298 19.99 1.87 7.38
C ASP A 298 19.26 3.12 7.93
N THR A 299 19.29 4.22 7.19
CA THR A 299 18.55 5.45 7.49
C THR A 299 17.18 5.52 6.81
N SER A 300 16.83 4.51 6.02
CA SER A 300 15.60 4.52 5.23
C SER A 300 14.37 4.33 6.09
N VAL A 301 13.35 5.14 5.82
CA VAL A 301 12.05 5.06 6.47
C VAL A 301 10.96 5.01 5.41
N LEU A 302 10.08 4.02 5.49
CA LEU A 302 8.87 3.91 4.69
C LEU A 302 7.69 3.99 5.65
N ASP A 303 6.89 5.05 5.58
CA ASP A 303 5.76 5.29 6.49
C ASP A 303 4.43 5.29 5.74
N ALA A 304 3.51 4.44 6.20
CA ALA A 304 2.11 4.37 5.77
C ALA A 304 1.17 4.24 6.99
N GLY A 305 1.52 4.88 8.11
CA GLY A 305 0.71 4.91 9.32
C GLY A 305 -0.66 5.56 9.13
N GLY A 306 -1.63 5.11 9.93
CA GLY A 306 -2.97 5.71 10.03
C GLY A 306 -3.05 6.83 11.07
N ALA A 307 -3.98 7.76 10.88
CA ALA A 307 -4.18 8.88 11.79
C ALA A 307 -4.98 8.47 13.04
N GLY A 308 -4.74 9.15 14.15
CA GLY A 308 -5.52 9.03 15.37
C GLY A 308 -6.92 9.64 15.27
N GLY A 309 -7.86 9.07 16.00
CA GLY A 309 -9.22 9.58 16.15
C GLY A 309 -9.26 10.83 17.02
N GLN A 310 -10.19 11.75 16.71
CA GLN A 310 -10.41 12.92 17.55
C GLN A 310 -11.07 12.52 18.87
N GLY A 311 -10.75 13.25 19.94
CA GLY A 311 -11.48 13.14 21.20
C GLY A 311 -12.92 13.62 21.06
N GLY A 312 -13.80 13.10 21.92
CA GLY A 312 -15.18 13.55 22.06
C GLY A 312 -15.22 15.04 22.38
N ARG A 313 -16.19 15.76 21.81
CA ARG A 313 -16.33 17.21 21.94
C ARG A 313 -17.56 17.60 22.71
N ASP A 314 -17.40 18.63 23.53
CA ASP A 314 -18.41 19.19 24.43
C ASP A 314 -19.02 18.11 25.33
N ASP A 315 -19.88 18.53 26.26
CA ASP A 315 -20.44 17.63 27.26
C ASP A 315 -21.01 16.35 26.58
N GLU A 316 -20.60 15.18 27.09
CA GLU A 316 -21.11 13.85 26.72
C GLU A 316 -20.72 13.25 25.35
N GLY A 317 -19.87 13.91 24.55
CA GLY A 317 -19.47 13.43 23.22
C GLY A 317 -18.65 12.13 23.21
N GLY A 318 -18.89 11.25 22.23
CA GLY A 318 -18.10 10.03 22.03
C GLY A 318 -16.80 10.28 21.24
N GLY A 319 -15.73 9.57 21.57
CA GLY A 319 -14.46 9.66 20.86
C GLY A 319 -14.49 9.01 19.47
N GLY A 320 -13.81 9.60 18.49
CA GLY A 320 -13.66 9.04 17.15
C GLY A 320 -12.69 7.86 17.11
N GLY A 321 -12.91 6.91 16.21
CA GLY A 321 -12.02 5.75 16.04
C GLY A 321 -10.73 6.11 15.30
N GLY A 322 -9.65 5.37 15.55
CA GLY A 322 -8.38 5.51 14.84
C GLY A 322 -8.45 4.91 13.42
N GLY A 323 -7.71 5.49 12.47
CA GLY A 323 -7.56 4.96 11.12
C GLY A 323 -6.62 3.77 11.08
N SER A 324 -6.85 2.81 10.19
CA SER A 324 -5.92 1.69 10.03
C SER A 324 -4.61 2.15 9.40
N GLY A 325 -3.54 1.36 9.57
CA GLY A 325 -2.35 1.49 8.74
C GLY A 325 -2.63 1.25 7.25
N GLY A 326 -1.61 1.50 6.44
CA GLY A 326 -1.62 1.42 4.99
C GLY A 326 -0.89 0.21 4.41
N VAL A 327 -0.41 0.33 3.16
CA VAL A 327 0.33 -0.75 2.49
C VAL A 327 1.71 -0.28 2.09
N ILE A 328 2.74 -1.05 2.42
CA ILE A 328 4.09 -0.88 1.88
C ILE A 328 4.49 -2.17 1.19
N ALA A 329 4.62 -2.11 -0.13
CA ALA A 329 5.06 -3.21 -0.97
C ALA A 329 6.40 -2.90 -1.62
N VAL A 330 7.31 -3.86 -1.66
CA VAL A 330 8.57 -3.75 -2.38
C VAL A 330 8.80 -4.99 -3.24
N GLN A 331 9.30 -4.77 -4.45
CA GLN A 331 9.63 -5.84 -5.38
C GLN A 331 10.84 -5.47 -6.24
N ALA A 332 11.82 -6.37 -6.31
CA ALA A 332 12.97 -6.25 -7.19
C ALA A 332 13.62 -7.61 -7.48
N GLU A 333 14.48 -7.70 -8.50
CA GLU A 333 15.29 -8.90 -8.73
C GLU A 333 16.23 -9.15 -7.54
N THR A 334 16.85 -8.09 -7.02
CA THR A 334 17.65 -8.14 -5.80
C THR A 334 17.22 -7.05 -4.83
N ILE A 335 16.90 -7.43 -3.59
CA ILE A 335 16.62 -6.50 -2.50
C ILE A 335 17.81 -6.48 -1.54
N VAL A 336 18.38 -5.31 -1.31
CA VAL A 336 19.44 -5.06 -0.32
C VAL A 336 18.85 -4.23 0.81
N ASP A 337 18.39 -4.90 1.86
CA ASP A 337 17.90 -4.26 3.09
C ASP A 337 19.01 -4.15 4.14
N ASN A 338 19.39 -2.92 4.49
CA ASN A 338 20.39 -2.63 5.52
C ASN A 338 19.79 -2.21 6.88
N GLY A 339 18.49 -2.45 7.10
CA GLY A 339 17.78 -2.11 8.33
C GLY A 339 16.73 -1.01 8.15
N VAL A 340 15.97 -1.08 7.06
CA VAL A 340 14.86 -0.14 6.80
C VAL A 340 13.86 -0.12 7.95
N GLN A 341 13.35 1.06 8.28
CA GLN A 341 12.19 1.21 9.16
C GLN A 341 10.92 1.22 8.31
N VAL A 342 10.00 0.31 8.60
CA VAL A 342 8.72 0.20 7.90
C VAL A 342 7.60 0.38 8.91
N GLU A 343 6.85 1.46 8.76
CA GLU A 343 5.79 1.85 9.69
C GLU A 343 4.43 1.73 8.99
N VAL A 344 3.60 0.81 9.47
CA VAL A 344 2.23 0.60 8.97
C VAL A 344 1.25 0.54 10.15
N GLY A 345 1.53 1.25 11.24
CA GLY A 345 0.70 1.22 12.44
C GLY A 345 -0.67 1.85 12.22
N GLY A 346 -1.67 1.33 12.93
CA GLY A 346 -2.96 2.01 13.06
C GLY A 346 -2.87 3.17 14.05
N GLY A 347 -3.73 4.18 13.87
CA GLY A 347 -3.86 5.29 14.83
C GLY A 347 -4.65 4.89 16.07
N GLY A 348 -4.44 5.59 17.18
CA GLY A 348 -5.22 5.43 18.41
C GLY A 348 -6.61 6.04 18.29
N GLY A 349 -7.61 5.47 18.95
CA GLY A 349 -8.94 6.08 19.09
C GLY A 349 -8.92 7.27 20.05
N GLY A 350 -9.83 8.23 19.88
CA GLY A 350 -10.01 9.35 20.82
C GLY A 350 -10.74 8.92 22.10
N GLY A 351 -10.48 9.62 23.20
CA GLY A 351 -11.25 9.48 24.44
C GLY A 351 -12.63 10.14 24.32
N GLY A 352 -13.58 9.71 25.13
CA GLY A 352 -14.89 10.37 25.29
C GLY A 352 -14.80 11.63 26.16
N ALA A 353 -15.82 12.47 26.06
CA ALA A 353 -16.04 13.64 26.91
C ALA A 353 -17.02 13.32 28.05
N ASP A 354 -16.92 14.04 29.17
CA ASP A 354 -17.83 13.90 30.32
C ASP A 354 -18.75 15.12 30.45
N SER A 355 -19.75 15.04 31.32
CA SER A 355 -20.61 16.19 31.66
C SER A 355 -20.12 16.95 32.89
N GLY A 356 -19.93 18.26 32.73
CA GLY A 356 -19.60 19.16 33.83
C GLY A 356 -19.40 20.56 33.26
N GLY A 357 -19.79 21.65 33.91
CA GLY A 357 -19.59 22.97 33.28
C GLY A 357 -18.11 23.26 32.97
N GLY A 358 -17.73 23.43 31.69
CA GLY A 358 -16.35 23.66 31.22
C GLY A 358 -16.05 22.98 29.87
N ASN A 359 -14.82 23.06 29.34
CA ASN A 359 -14.37 22.19 28.23
C ASN A 359 -13.92 20.86 28.84
N HIS A 360 -14.72 19.81 28.66
CA HIS A 360 -14.45 18.44 29.11
C HIS A 360 -14.22 17.49 27.93
N ASP A 361 -13.58 18.01 26.88
CA ASP A 361 -13.25 17.25 25.69
C ASP A 361 -12.33 16.08 26.04
N GLY A 362 -12.56 14.93 25.41
CA GLY A 362 -11.62 13.83 25.46
C GLY A 362 -10.32 14.18 24.74
N ASP A 363 -9.23 13.52 25.11
CA ASP A 363 -7.99 13.63 24.34
C ASP A 363 -8.12 12.90 23.01
N SER A 364 -7.45 13.41 21.97
CA SER A 364 -7.36 12.72 20.69
C SER A 364 -6.31 11.61 20.77
N GLY A 365 -6.54 10.49 20.09
CA GLY A 365 -5.56 9.40 19.97
C GLY A 365 -4.39 9.81 19.07
N THR A 366 -3.22 9.18 19.24
CA THR A 366 -2.04 9.53 18.44
C THR A 366 -2.08 8.88 17.04
N ASP A 367 -1.28 9.40 16.12
CA ASP A 367 -1.08 8.81 14.81
C ASP A 367 -0.17 7.56 14.91
N GLY A 368 -0.30 6.63 13.96
CA GLY A 368 0.37 5.32 13.91
C GLY A 368 1.62 5.25 13.03
N GLY A 369 2.17 6.39 12.63
CA GLY A 369 3.41 6.49 11.86
C GLY A 369 4.67 6.43 12.71
N VAL A 370 5.76 7.00 12.19
CA VAL A 370 7.09 7.01 12.84
C VAL A 370 7.02 7.41 14.31
N GLY A 371 7.59 6.57 15.18
CA GLY A 371 7.64 6.79 16.63
C GLY A 371 6.56 6.06 17.44
N ALA A 372 5.60 5.40 16.77
CA ALA A 372 4.54 4.60 17.40
C ALA A 372 4.84 3.09 17.50
N SER A 373 6.11 2.70 17.67
CA SER A 373 6.57 1.28 17.66
C SER A 373 5.88 0.33 18.67
N GLY A 374 5.20 0.85 19.69
CA GLY A 374 4.41 0.08 20.66
C GLY A 374 2.89 0.05 20.40
N GLY A 375 2.44 0.58 19.26
CA GLY A 375 1.05 0.95 19.02
C GLY A 375 0.79 2.40 19.38
N ALA A 376 0.07 3.11 18.51
CA ALA A 376 -0.36 4.48 18.74
C ALA A 376 -1.29 4.55 19.97
N PRO A 377 -0.94 5.25 21.06
CA PRO A 377 -1.82 5.34 22.21
C PRO A 377 -3.19 5.94 21.87
N GLY A 378 -4.24 5.35 22.44
CA GLY A 378 -5.55 5.98 22.48
C GLY A 378 -5.56 7.23 23.36
N GLY A 379 -6.47 8.16 23.07
CA GLY A 379 -6.67 9.36 23.87
C GLY A 379 -7.30 9.01 25.23
N ALA A 380 -6.90 9.72 26.28
CA ALA A 380 -7.57 9.63 27.57
C ALA A 380 -9.00 10.19 27.45
N GLY A 381 -9.96 9.51 28.10
CA GLY A 381 -11.27 10.12 28.35
C GLY A 381 -11.16 11.15 29.47
N ASP A 382 -12.03 12.15 29.47
CA ASP A 382 -12.12 13.07 30.60
C ASP A 382 -12.90 12.44 31.77
N ASN A 383 -12.47 12.67 33.01
CA ASN A 383 -13.14 12.19 34.23
C ASN A 383 -13.61 10.72 34.17
N SER A 384 -14.92 10.48 34.01
CA SER A 384 -15.51 9.14 33.96
C SER A 384 -15.70 8.62 32.52
N ALA A 385 -15.37 9.41 31.51
CA ALA A 385 -15.49 9.04 30.11
C ALA A 385 -14.49 7.96 29.69
N GLY A 386 -14.84 7.25 28.63
CA GLY A 386 -14.05 6.14 28.13
C GLY A 386 -12.76 6.60 27.45
N ALA A 387 -11.64 5.98 27.79
CA ALA A 387 -10.40 6.13 27.00
C ALA A 387 -10.51 5.45 25.63
N GLY A 388 -9.85 6.02 24.64
CA GLY A 388 -9.70 5.42 23.32
C GLY A 388 -8.79 4.18 23.33
N GLY A 389 -8.98 3.31 22.34
CA GLY A 389 -8.15 2.12 22.14
C GLY A 389 -6.84 2.44 21.42
N ASN A 390 -5.78 1.72 21.75
CA ASN A 390 -4.50 1.83 21.05
C ASN A 390 -4.59 1.26 19.63
N GLY A 391 -3.86 1.85 18.69
CA GLY A 391 -3.69 1.33 17.34
C GLY A 391 -2.82 0.06 17.29
N GLY A 392 -3.08 -0.79 16.30
CA GLY A 392 -2.34 -2.01 16.04
C GLY A 392 -0.95 -1.74 15.46
N VAL A 393 -0.04 -2.69 15.66
CA VAL A 393 1.32 -2.72 15.09
C VAL A 393 1.66 -4.13 14.60
N LEU A 394 2.74 -4.32 13.86
CA LEU A 394 3.11 -5.62 13.27
C LEU A 394 3.22 -6.78 14.29
N GLY A 395 3.45 -6.50 15.59
CA GLY A 395 3.43 -7.50 16.68
C GLY A 395 2.06 -7.75 17.34
N SER A 396 1.07 -6.89 17.08
CA SER A 396 -0.31 -6.97 17.54
C SER A 396 -1.18 -6.22 16.54
N ILE A 397 -1.52 -6.89 15.43
CA ILE A 397 -2.06 -6.23 14.25
C ILE A 397 -3.46 -5.66 14.47
N ASP A 398 -4.24 -6.22 15.40
CA ASP A 398 -5.57 -5.70 15.69
C ASP A 398 -5.50 -4.45 16.57
N GLY A 399 -6.35 -3.47 16.26
CA GLY A 399 -6.58 -2.32 17.11
C GLY A 399 -7.26 -2.72 18.42
N SER A 400 -6.91 -2.05 19.50
CA SER A 400 -7.55 -2.27 20.80
C SER A 400 -8.92 -1.60 20.86
N ASN A 401 -9.85 -2.19 21.62
CA ASN A 401 -11.16 -1.60 21.83
C ASN A 401 -11.08 -0.32 22.68
N GLY A 402 -11.99 0.62 22.41
CA GLY A 402 -12.26 1.76 23.29
C GLY A 402 -12.95 1.33 24.59
N SER A 403 -12.78 2.12 25.64
CA SER A 403 -13.43 1.89 26.93
C SER A 403 -14.81 2.52 26.96
N ASN A 404 -15.75 1.89 27.69
CA ASN A 404 -17.06 2.49 27.95
C ASN A 404 -16.94 3.72 28.85
N GLY A 405 -17.88 4.66 28.72
CA GLY A 405 -18.12 5.69 29.73
C GLY A 405 -18.61 5.10 31.05
N GLY A 406 -18.25 5.74 32.15
CA GLY A 406 -18.64 5.36 33.51
C GLY A 406 -20.13 5.59 33.79
N GLY A 407 -20.66 4.92 34.82
CA GLY A 407 -22.08 4.97 35.20
C GLY A 407 -22.51 6.25 35.93
N GLY A 408 -22.15 7.42 35.40
CA GLY A 408 -22.60 8.74 35.82
C GLY A 408 -23.54 9.38 34.79
N ASN A 409 -24.04 10.60 35.05
CA ASN A 409 -24.79 11.35 34.04
C ASN A 409 -23.80 11.89 33.01
N GLY A 410 -23.81 11.40 31.77
CA GLY A 410 -23.16 12.12 30.67
C GLY A 410 -21.73 11.72 30.30
N SER A 411 -21.28 10.49 30.55
CA SER A 411 -19.94 10.08 30.14
C SER A 411 -19.95 9.42 28.75
N GLY A 412 -19.23 10.01 27.80
CA GLY A 412 -19.04 9.48 26.46
C GLY A 412 -18.14 8.24 26.41
N GLY A 413 -18.36 7.39 25.43
CA GLY A 413 -17.52 6.22 25.15
C GLY A 413 -16.25 6.59 24.35
N GLY A 414 -15.17 5.86 24.58
CA GLY A 414 -13.92 6.01 23.81
C GLY A 414 -13.99 5.33 22.44
N GLY A 415 -13.27 5.87 21.46
CA GLY A 415 -13.15 5.27 20.12
C GLY A 415 -12.23 4.05 20.09
N GLY A 416 -12.46 3.13 19.16
CA GLY A 416 -11.57 1.98 18.92
C GLY A 416 -10.29 2.38 18.18
N GLY A 417 -9.18 1.70 18.43
CA GLY A 417 -7.92 1.90 17.70
C GLY A 417 -7.95 1.29 16.30
N GLY A 418 -7.18 1.81 15.35
CA GLY A 418 -7.09 1.25 14.00
C GLY A 418 -6.20 -0.01 13.94
N GLY A 419 -6.46 -0.92 13.01
CA GLY A 419 -5.60 -2.09 12.75
C GLY A 419 -4.30 -1.72 12.04
N ALA A 420 -3.25 -2.52 12.22
CA ALA A 420 -1.98 -2.40 11.51
C ALA A 420 -2.12 -2.85 10.06
N GLY A 421 -1.53 -2.07 9.15
CA GLY A 421 -1.52 -2.30 7.72
C GLY A 421 -0.66 -3.49 7.27
N ILE A 422 -0.39 -3.53 5.98
CA ILE A 422 0.23 -4.69 5.32
C ILE A 422 1.61 -4.31 4.80
N THR A 423 2.58 -5.16 5.08
CA THR A 423 3.89 -5.11 4.44
C THR A 423 4.10 -6.30 3.52
N ARG A 424 4.65 -6.07 2.32
CA ARG A 424 4.98 -7.12 1.36
C ARG A 424 6.36 -6.87 0.76
N SER A 425 7.21 -7.90 0.73
CA SER A 425 8.54 -7.88 0.10
C SER A 425 8.71 -9.10 -0.79
N CYS A 426 8.97 -8.89 -2.08
CA CYS A 426 9.12 -9.95 -3.07
C CYS A 426 10.47 -9.79 -3.79
N GLN A 427 11.33 -10.80 -3.73
CA GLN A 427 12.59 -10.80 -4.48
C GLN A 427 12.49 -11.78 -5.65
N GLY A 428 12.64 -11.28 -6.88
CA GLY A 428 12.41 -12.07 -8.10
C GLY A 428 11.05 -12.77 -8.10
N ASP A 429 11.03 -14.01 -8.61
CA ASP A 429 9.87 -14.91 -8.57
C ASP A 429 9.89 -15.89 -7.36
N ASP A 430 10.80 -15.69 -6.40
CA ASP A 430 11.01 -16.60 -5.26
C ASP A 430 9.89 -16.54 -4.19
N GLY A 431 8.84 -15.74 -4.46
CA GLY A 431 7.69 -15.53 -3.59
C GLY A 431 7.80 -14.29 -2.72
N CYS A 432 6.67 -13.90 -2.12
CA CYS A 432 6.55 -12.70 -1.30
C CYS A 432 6.48 -13.04 0.20
N GLY A 433 7.18 -12.28 1.02
CA GLY A 433 7.14 -12.35 2.49
C GLY A 433 6.88 -10.98 3.14
N THR A 434 7.08 -10.90 4.45
CA THR A 434 7.13 -9.63 5.19
C THR A 434 8.59 -9.14 5.31
N PHE A 435 8.83 -7.88 5.65
CA PHE A 435 10.21 -7.37 5.81
C PHE A 435 10.98 -8.11 6.91
N GLU A 436 10.31 -8.59 7.96
CA GLU A 436 10.93 -9.43 9.01
C GLU A 436 11.40 -10.79 8.46
N ASP A 437 10.72 -11.34 7.46
CA ASP A 437 11.12 -12.57 6.78
C ASP A 437 12.23 -12.34 5.72
N ALA A 438 12.26 -11.15 5.11
CA ALA A 438 13.31 -10.74 4.16
C ALA A 438 14.69 -10.59 4.81
N GLN A 439 14.74 -10.43 6.14
CA GLN A 439 15.97 -10.45 6.95
C GLN A 439 16.51 -11.88 7.21
N ARG A 440 16.00 -12.93 6.56
CA ARG A 440 16.59 -14.28 6.64
C ARG A 440 17.65 -14.47 5.54
N PRO A 441 18.96 -14.40 5.85
CA PRO A 441 19.99 -14.78 4.90
C PRO A 441 19.99 -16.31 4.81
N GLY A 442 19.18 -16.90 3.93
CA GLY A 442 19.05 -18.36 3.92
C GLY A 442 18.16 -19.06 2.91
N LEU A 443 17.49 -18.37 1.99
CA LEU A 443 16.90 -19.03 0.81
C LEU A 443 17.85 -18.81 -0.37
N ARG A 444 18.72 -19.80 -0.57
CA ARG A 444 19.46 -20.06 -1.81
C ARG A 444 18.70 -21.09 -2.63
#